data_AF-A0AAD8AXZ7-F1
#
_entry.id   AF-A0AAD8AXZ7-F1
#
_cell.length_a   1.000
_cell.length_b   1.000
_cell.length_c   1.000
_cell.angle_alpha   90.00
_cell.angle_beta   90.00
_cell.angle_gamma   90.00
#
_symmetry.space_group_name_H-M   'P 1'
#
loop_
_entity.id
_entity.type
_entity.pdbx_description
1 polymer ?
#
loop_
_entity_poly.entity_id
_entity_poly.type
_entity_poly.pdbx_seq_one_letter_code
_entity_poly.pdbx_strand_id
1 'polypeptide(L)'
;MYLDLDTNLNGNIDRHEIDESFRTYDSNNNGRISRTEYTNFVTSHEPTLLDLSHALYDVYDVDSDDQLDHHDFDNFYSLMDGNADGVVSHFEFSRYWTILLTNLAHLHSQKKK
;
A
#
# COMPACT_ATOMS: atom_id res chain seq x y z
N MET A 1 -6.99 7.73 0.66
CA MET A 1 -5.64 7.11 0.55
C MET A 1 -4.47 8.02 0.90
N TYR A 2 -4.11 9.08 0.16
CA TYR A 2 -2.91 9.89 0.52
C TYR A 2 -3.05 10.64 1.85
N LEU A 3 -4.17 11.33 2.03
CA LEU A 3 -4.46 12.10 3.25
C LEU A 3 -4.71 11.23 4.48
N ASP A 4 -4.96 9.94 4.29
CA ASP A 4 -5.11 9.00 5.41
C ASP A 4 -3.74 8.60 5.96
N LEU A 5 -2.68 8.69 5.13
CA LEU A 5 -1.30 8.41 5.53
C LEU A 5 -0.59 9.68 6.03
N ASP A 6 -0.84 10.85 5.42
CA ASP A 6 -0.30 12.15 5.85
C ASP A 6 -1.10 12.68 7.05
N THR A 7 -0.88 12.10 8.24
CA THR A 7 -1.65 12.40 9.46
C THR A 7 -1.36 13.81 9.98
N ASN A 8 -0.14 14.31 9.75
CA ASN A 8 0.27 15.65 10.15
C ASN A 8 -0.02 16.73 9.09
N LEU A 9 -0.49 16.33 7.90
CA LEU A 9 -0.87 17.20 6.77
C LEU A 9 0.27 18.10 6.30
N ASN A 10 1.52 17.64 6.43
CA ASN A 10 2.70 18.40 6.02
C ASN A 10 2.97 18.29 4.51
N GLY A 11 2.28 17.37 3.81
CA GLY A 11 2.44 17.14 2.38
C GLY A 11 3.55 16.15 2.02
N ASN A 12 4.16 15.48 3.01
CA ASN A 12 5.10 14.39 2.86
C ASN A 12 4.80 13.32 3.92
N ILE A 13 4.83 12.07 3.52
CA ILE A 13 4.64 10.92 4.41
C ILE A 13 6.01 10.46 4.88
N ASP A 14 6.26 10.52 6.18
CA ASP A 14 7.48 9.97 6.77
C ASP A 14 7.31 8.52 7.24
N ARG A 15 8.41 7.88 7.67
CA ARG A 15 8.34 6.51 8.21
C ARG A 15 7.42 6.39 9.43
N HIS A 16 7.32 7.45 10.22
CA HIS A 16 6.50 7.40 11.43
C HIS A 16 5.02 7.32 11.07
N GLU A 17 4.60 8.11 10.10
CA GLU A 17 3.25 8.11 9.55
C GLU A 17 2.88 6.78 8.87
N ILE A 18 3.83 6.15 8.19
CA ILE A 18 3.68 4.78 7.65
C ILE A 18 3.44 3.78 8.78
N ASP A 19 4.25 3.81 9.84
CA ASP A 19 4.12 2.92 10.99
C ASP A 19 2.79 3.12 11.75
N GLU A 20 2.35 4.38 11.91
CA GLU A 20 1.05 4.69 12.52
C GLU A 20 -0.11 4.18 11.66
N SER A 21 0.00 4.37 10.34
CA SER A 21 -0.99 3.86 9.39
C SER A 21 -1.02 2.34 9.43
N PHE A 22 0.13 1.67 9.44
CA PHE A 22 0.26 0.22 9.57
C PHE A 22 -0.47 -0.31 10.79
N ARG A 23 -0.29 0.32 11.96
CA ARG A 23 -1.02 -0.03 13.19
C ARG A 23 -2.53 0.15 13.07
N THR A 24 -2.98 1.09 12.24
CA THR A 24 -4.41 1.31 11.99
C THR A 24 -5.00 0.18 11.14
N TYR A 25 -4.23 -0.35 10.19
CA TYR A 25 -4.62 -1.50 9.38
C TYR A 25 -4.55 -2.82 10.18
N ASP A 26 -3.53 -2.98 11.02
CA ASP A 26 -3.33 -4.14 11.89
C ASP A 26 -4.33 -4.14 13.06
N SER A 27 -5.54 -4.60 12.76
CA SER A 27 -6.66 -4.66 13.70
C SER A 27 -6.39 -5.60 14.88
N ASN A 28 -5.56 -6.62 14.69
CA ASN A 28 -5.29 -7.63 15.70
C ASN A 28 -3.98 -7.36 16.49
N ASN A 29 -3.20 -6.34 16.10
CA ASN A 29 -1.92 -5.92 16.70
C ASN A 29 -0.86 -7.04 16.75
N ASN A 30 -0.85 -7.94 15.77
CA ASN A 30 0.16 -9.00 15.63
C ASN A 30 1.43 -8.52 14.89
N GLY A 31 1.45 -7.28 14.40
CA GLY A 31 2.52 -6.70 13.59
C GLY A 31 2.50 -7.12 12.12
N ARG A 32 1.37 -7.66 11.62
CA ARG A 32 1.22 -8.25 10.27
C ARG A 32 -0.21 -8.09 9.74
N ILE A 33 -0.36 -7.54 8.54
CA ILE A 33 -1.68 -7.40 7.90
C ILE A 33 -1.94 -8.62 7.02
N SER A 34 -2.85 -9.47 7.48
CA SER A 34 -3.30 -10.63 6.69
C SER A 34 -4.16 -10.20 5.49
N ARG A 35 -4.23 -11.05 4.45
CA ARG A 35 -5.09 -10.81 3.28
C ARG A 35 -6.54 -10.52 3.66
N THR A 36 -7.06 -11.18 4.70
CA THR A 36 -8.41 -10.94 5.18
C THR A 36 -8.57 -9.56 5.80
N GLU A 37 -7.61 -9.11 6.61
CA GLU A 37 -7.63 -7.76 7.20
C GLU A 37 -7.54 -6.69 6.12
N TYR A 38 -6.63 -6.85 5.17
CA TYR A 38 -6.50 -5.94 4.04
C TYR A 38 -7.79 -5.89 3.21
N THR A 39 -8.37 -7.04 2.86
CA THR A 39 -9.61 -7.11 2.07
C THR A 39 -10.78 -6.47 2.80
N ASN A 40 -10.91 -6.70 4.11
CA ASN A 40 -11.95 -6.08 4.94
C ASN A 40 -11.78 -4.57 5.02
N PHE A 41 -10.54 -4.08 5.14
CA PHE A 41 -10.24 -2.66 5.13
C PHE A 41 -10.61 -2.04 3.78
N VAL A 42 -10.15 -2.62 2.66
CA VAL A 42 -10.45 -2.11 1.31
C VAL A 42 -11.95 -2.14 1.05
N THR A 43 -12.66 -3.21 1.46
CA THR A 43 -14.11 -3.30 1.31
C THR A 43 -14.85 -2.17 2.04
N SER A 44 -14.36 -1.77 3.22
CA SER A 44 -15.02 -0.76 4.06
C SER A 44 -14.65 0.67 3.68
N HIS A 45 -13.41 0.92 3.26
CA HIS A 45 -12.91 2.28 2.99
C HIS A 45 -12.85 2.61 1.49
N GLU A 46 -12.50 1.64 0.65
CA GLU A 46 -12.22 1.83 -0.79
C GLU A 46 -12.84 0.70 -1.64
N PRO A 47 -14.19 0.56 -1.66
CA PRO A 47 -14.86 -0.57 -2.33
C PRO A 47 -14.59 -0.64 -3.84
N THR A 48 -14.15 0.46 -4.46
CA THR A 48 -13.73 0.52 -5.87
C THR A 48 -12.45 -0.27 -6.14
N LEU A 49 -11.60 -0.45 -5.14
CA LEU A 49 -10.37 -1.22 -5.22
C LEU A 49 -10.57 -2.69 -4.82
N LEU A 50 -11.78 -3.11 -4.45
CA LEU A 50 -12.05 -4.48 -4.00
C LEU A 50 -11.65 -5.53 -5.06
N ASP A 51 -11.99 -5.30 -6.33
CA ASP A 51 -11.60 -6.19 -7.43
C ASP A 51 -10.08 -6.27 -7.65
N LEU A 52 -9.36 -5.20 -7.29
CA LEU A 52 -7.90 -5.14 -7.38
C LEU A 52 -7.22 -5.49 -6.05
N SER A 53 -7.96 -5.64 -4.95
CA SER A 53 -7.41 -5.80 -3.61
C SER A 53 -6.47 -7.01 -3.52
N HIS A 54 -6.86 -8.14 -4.09
CA HIS A 54 -6.02 -9.32 -4.12
C HIS A 54 -4.75 -9.11 -4.94
N ALA A 55 -4.85 -8.42 -6.08
CA ALA A 55 -3.68 -8.16 -6.93
C ALA A 55 -2.75 -7.09 -6.33
N LEU A 56 -3.31 -6.10 -5.62
CA LEU A 56 -2.55 -5.13 -4.84
C LEU A 56 -1.81 -5.83 -3.70
N TYR A 57 -2.50 -6.72 -2.99
CA TYR A 57 -1.92 -7.53 -1.92
C TYR A 57 -0.73 -8.34 -2.44
N ASP A 58 -0.88 -9.05 -3.55
CA ASP A 58 0.19 -9.85 -4.17
C ASP A 58 1.38 -8.99 -4.64
N VAL A 59 1.17 -7.70 -4.93
CA VAL A 59 2.27 -6.79 -5.30
C VAL A 59 2.99 -6.25 -4.07
N TYR A 60 2.28 -6.07 -2.96
CA TYR A 60 2.85 -5.61 -1.70
C TYR A 60 3.56 -6.73 -0.96
N ASP A 61 3.09 -7.97 -1.10
CA ASP A 61 3.68 -9.17 -0.51
C ASP A 61 4.90 -9.62 -1.33
N VAL A 62 6.08 -9.09 -0.99
CA VAL A 62 7.30 -9.27 -1.80
C VAL A 62 7.96 -10.61 -1.50
N ASP A 63 7.85 -11.10 -0.27
CA ASP A 63 8.38 -12.40 0.11
C ASP A 63 7.39 -13.57 -0.11
N SER A 64 6.15 -13.24 -0.51
CA SER A 64 5.07 -14.20 -0.79
C SER A 64 4.74 -15.08 0.41
N ASP A 65 4.79 -14.52 1.63
CA ASP A 65 4.43 -15.19 2.86
C ASP A 65 2.92 -15.06 3.23
N ASP A 66 2.13 -14.44 2.34
CA ASP A 66 0.72 -14.11 2.49
C ASP A 66 0.43 -13.21 3.72
N GLN A 67 1.41 -12.43 4.18
CA GLN A 67 1.31 -11.49 5.30
C GLN A 67 2.12 -10.22 5.03
N LEU A 68 1.46 -9.06 4.98
CA LEU A 68 2.21 -7.81 4.86
C LEU A 68 2.77 -7.40 6.22
N ASP A 69 4.08 -7.46 6.36
CA ASP A 69 4.76 -7.06 7.59
C ASP A 69 5.63 -5.81 7.40
N HIS A 70 6.32 -5.38 8.47
CA HIS A 70 7.16 -4.20 8.42
C HIS A 70 8.24 -4.26 7.32
N HIS A 71 8.75 -5.45 6.98
CA HIS A 71 9.75 -5.61 5.93
C HIS A 71 9.17 -5.31 4.54
N ASP A 72 7.95 -5.79 4.25
CA ASP A 72 7.25 -5.46 3.00
C ASP A 72 6.95 -3.97 2.91
N PHE A 73 6.50 -3.36 4.01
CA PHE A 73 6.23 -1.94 4.08
C PHE A 73 7.50 -1.09 3.93
N ASP A 74 8.62 -1.49 4.52
CA ASP A 74 9.92 -0.81 4.34
C ASP A 74 10.37 -0.87 2.88
N ASN A 75 10.21 -2.03 2.23
CA ASN A 75 10.54 -2.17 0.82
C ASN A 75 9.61 -1.32 -0.06
N PHE A 76 8.31 -1.34 0.22
CA PHE A 76 7.32 -0.50 -0.45
C PHE A 76 7.62 0.99 -0.27
N TYR A 77 7.95 1.41 0.95
CA TYR A 77 8.36 2.77 1.26
C TYR A 77 9.57 3.17 0.42
N SER A 78 10.61 2.32 0.37
CA SER A 78 11.79 2.56 -0.44
C SER A 78 11.51 2.56 -1.95
N LEU A 79 10.47 1.87 -2.42
CA LEU A 79 10.04 1.90 -3.83
C LEU A 79 9.27 3.18 -4.17
N MET A 80 8.55 3.75 -3.19
CA MET A 80 7.84 5.02 -3.33
C MET A 80 8.78 6.21 -3.22
N ASP A 81 9.68 6.20 -2.24
CA ASP A 81 10.76 7.17 -2.02
C ASP A 81 11.82 7.04 -3.11
N GLY A 82 11.45 7.46 -4.32
CA GLY A 82 12.27 7.30 -5.52
C GLY A 82 13.52 8.19 -5.54
N ASN A 83 13.54 9.25 -4.73
CA ASN A 83 14.69 10.13 -4.58
C ASN A 83 15.57 9.75 -3.35
N ALA A 84 15.12 8.81 -2.51
CA ALA A 84 15.77 8.35 -1.29
C ALA A 84 16.07 9.48 -0.29
N ASP A 85 15.21 10.50 -0.23
CA ASP A 85 15.33 11.62 0.71
C ASP A 85 14.75 11.29 2.10
N GLY A 86 14.15 10.10 2.24
CA GLY A 86 13.60 9.59 3.47
C GLY A 86 12.18 10.06 3.74
N VAL A 87 11.50 10.70 2.78
CA VAL A 87 10.08 11.04 2.84
C VAL A 87 9.39 10.72 1.50
N VAL A 88 8.09 10.39 1.54
CA VAL A 88 7.30 10.19 0.32
C VAL A 88 6.45 11.42 0.07
N SER A 89 6.82 12.20 -0.93
CA SER A 89 6.04 13.36 -1.34
C SER A 89 4.76 12.96 -2.09
N HIS A 90 3.78 13.87 -2.17
CA HIS A 90 2.58 13.66 -2.97
C HIS A 90 2.89 13.27 -4.44
N PHE A 91 3.97 13.82 -5.01
CA PHE A 91 4.37 13.50 -6.37
C PHE A 91 4.86 12.05 -6.50
N GLU A 92 5.70 11.60 -5.58
CA GLU A 92 6.19 10.22 -5.51
C GLU A 92 5.06 9.23 -5.29
N PHE A 93 4.16 9.56 -4.36
CA PHE A 93 2.96 8.77 -4.13
C PHE A 93 2.11 8.64 -5.40
N SER A 94 1.78 9.76 -6.04
CA SER A 94 0.95 9.76 -7.24
C SER A 94 1.63 9.01 -8.40
N ARG A 95 2.93 9.19 -8.57
CA ARG A 95 3.72 8.49 -9.58
C ARG A 95 3.69 6.98 -9.35
N TYR A 96 3.96 6.55 -8.12
CA TYR A 96 3.97 5.15 -7.75
C TYR A 96 2.60 4.50 -8.01
N TRP A 97 1.52 5.10 -7.50
CA TRP A 97 0.16 4.60 -7.70
C TRP A 97 -0.24 4.57 -9.18
N THR A 98 0.16 5.57 -9.95
CA THR A 98 -0.08 5.59 -11.40
C THR A 98 0.58 4.40 -12.09
N ILE A 99 1.86 4.12 -11.77
CA ILE A 99 2.60 2.99 -12.35
C ILE A 99 1.99 1.66 -11.90
N LEU A 100 1.67 1.52 -10.61
CA LEU A 100 1.08 0.33 -10.02
C LEU A 100 -0.27 0.00 -10.66
N LEU A 101 -1.20 0.95 -10.67
CA LEU A 101 -2.53 0.76 -11.26
C LEU A 101 -2.45 0.51 -12.77
N THR A 102 -1.51 1.16 -13.47
CA THR A 102 -1.29 0.90 -14.90
C THR A 102 -0.80 -0.53 -15.15
N ASN A 103 0.14 -1.02 -14.33
CA ASN A 103 0.64 -2.38 -14.43
C ASN A 103 -0.44 -3.41 -14.10
N LEU A 104 -1.23 -3.16 -13.04
CA LEU A 104 -2.36 -4.01 -12.67
C LEU A 104 -3.45 -4.02 -13.73
N ALA A 105 -3.78 -2.87 -14.32
CA ALA A 105 -4.74 -2.77 -15.42
C ALA A 105 -4.27 -3.55 -16.65
N HIS A 106 -2.98 -3.51 -16.97
CA HIS A 106 -2.40 -4.33 -18.05
C HIS A 106 -2.47 -5.82 -17.74
N LEU A 107 -2.09 -6.24 -16.53
CA LEU A 107 -2.13 -7.65 -16.11
C LEU A 107 -3.56 -8.20 -16.12
N HIS A 108 -4.52 -7.43 -15.60
CA HIS A 108 -5.92 -7.82 -15.55
C HIS A 108 -6.58 -7.84 -16.94
N SER A 109 -6.16 -6.94 -17.85
CA SER A 109 -6.63 -6.95 -19.25
C SER A 109 -6.10 -8.15 -20.03
N GLN A 110 -4.92 -8.69 -19.69
CA GLN A 110 -4.37 -9.88 -20.36
C GLN A 110 -4.97 -11.21 -19.88
N LYS A 111 -5.47 -11.29 -18.63
CA LYS A 111 -6.11 -12.52 -18.10
C LYS A 111 -7.54 -12.77 -18.63
N LYS A 112 -8.13 -11.85 -19.42
CA LYS A 112 -9.48 -12.01 -20.00
C LYS A 112 -9.51 -12.65 -21.41
N LYS A 113 -8.46 -13.34 -21.84
CA LYS A 113 -8.44 -14.08 -23.12
C LYS A 113 -8.39 -15.59 -22.91
#